data_AF-A0A957DDS5-F1
#
_entry.id   AF-A0A957DDS5-F1
#
_cell.length_a   1.000
_cell.length_b   1.000
_cell.length_c   1.000
_cell.angle_alpha   90.00
_cell.angle_beta   90.00
_cell.angle_gamma   90.00
#
_symmetry.space_group_name_H-M   'P 1'
#
loop_
_entity.id
_entity.type
_entity.pdbx_description
1 polymer ?
#
loop_
_entity_poly.entity_id
_entity_poly.type
_entity_poly.pdbx_seq_one_letter_code
_entity_poly.pdbx_strand_id
1 'polypeptide(L)' 'QVTAGELTQYLHEGHFAAGSMKPKVEAVLAFVTQTGHQALISDPANIARALRHESGTWILPDAAA' A
#
# COMPACT_ATOMS: atom_id res chain seq x y z
N GLN A 1 6.80 -5.46 -2.02
CA GLN A 1 6.78 -4.30 -1.09
C GLN A 1 7.06 -3.04 -1.89
N VAL A 2 6.55 -1.90 -1.45
CA VAL A 2 6.69 -0.60 -2.10
C VAL A 2 6.69 0.48 -1.02
N THR A 3 7.38 1.59 -1.23
CA THR A 3 7.32 2.76 -0.33
C THR A 3 6.09 3.61 -0.60
N ALA A 4 5.74 4.50 0.33
CA ALA A 4 4.64 5.44 0.14
C ALA A 4 4.92 6.40 -1.02
N GLY A 5 6.16 6.85 -1.19
CA GLY A 5 6.61 7.70 -2.29
C GLY A 5 6.46 7.02 -3.66
N GLU A 6 6.98 5.80 -3.81
CA GLU A 6 6.84 5.02 -5.06
C GLU A 6 5.37 4.76 -5.40
N LEU A 7 4.55 4.39 -4.41
CA LEU A 7 3.14 4.11 -4.62
C LEU A 7 2.36 5.38 -5.00
N THR A 8 2.74 6.54 -4.46
CA THR A 8 2.19 7.85 -4.85
C THR A 8 2.52 8.16 -6.32
N GLN A 9 3.74 7.87 -6.77
CA GLN A 9 4.10 8.04 -8.18
C GLN A 9 3.23 7.16 -9.09
N TYR A 10 3.06 5.87 -8.77
CA TYR A 10 2.17 4.99 -9.54
C TYR A 10 0.71 5.44 -9.54
N LEU A 11 0.25 6.05 -8.44
CA LEU A 11 -1.08 6.66 -8.38
C LEU A 11 -1.20 7.83 -9.37
N HIS A 12 -0.19 8.71 -9.43
CA HIS A 12 -0.18 9.87 -10.33
C HIS A 12 -0.05 9.46 -11.81
N GLU A 13 0.71 8.41 -12.09
CA GLU A 13 0.84 7.82 -13.42
C GLU A 13 -0.43 7.06 -13.89
N GLY A 14 -1.44 6.91 -13.01
CA GLY A 14 -2.75 6.36 -13.37
C GLY A 14 -2.79 4.83 -13.42
N HIS A 15 -1.89 4.12 -12.74
CA HIS A 15 -1.83 2.65 -12.76
C HIS A 15 -3.03 1.97 -12.10
N PHE A 16 -3.80 2.69 -11.27
CA PHE A 16 -4.88 2.10 -10.47
C PHE A 16 -6.28 2.45 -10.99
N ALA A 17 -7.10 1.43 -11.21
CA ALA A 17 -8.48 1.60 -11.64
C ALA A 17 -9.32 2.37 -10.60
N ALA A 18 -10.03 3.40 -11.06
CA ALA A 18 -10.79 4.33 -10.23
C ALA A 18 -11.89 3.67 -9.37
N GLY A 19 -12.52 2.60 -9.88
CA GLY A 19 -13.62 1.91 -9.20
C GLY A 19 -13.20 0.84 -8.18
N SER A 20 -11.91 0.59 -7.99
CA SER A 20 -11.46 -0.52 -7.15
C SER A 20 -10.13 -0.25 -6.44
N MET A 21 -9.01 -0.32 -7.17
CA MET A 21 -7.68 -0.28 -6.54
C MET A 21 -7.28 1.14 -6.15
N LYS A 22 -7.69 2.15 -6.92
CA LYS A 22 -7.39 3.56 -6.63
C LYS A 22 -7.81 3.99 -5.22
N PRO A 23 -9.08 3.83 -4.78
CA PRO A 23 -9.48 4.22 -3.43
C PRO A 23 -8.77 3.41 -2.33
N LYS A 24 -8.36 2.17 -2.62
CA LYS A 24 -7.55 1.37 -1.68
C LYS A 24 -6.17 1.96 -1.50
N VAL A 25 -5.52 2.35 -2.60
CA VAL A 25 -4.19 2.98 -2.61
C VAL A 25 -4.23 4.34 -1.91
N GLU A 26 -5.21 5.18 -2.21
CA GLU A 26 -5.38 6.49 -1.55
C GLU A 26 -5.54 6.34 -0.03
N ALA A 27 -6.34 5.36 0.43
CA ALA A 27 -6.54 5.11 1.85
C ALA A 27 -5.26 4.63 2.56
N VAL A 28 -4.50 3.70 1.97
CA VAL A 28 -3.25 3.24 2.60
C VAL A 28 -2.17 4.31 2.56
N LEU A 29 -2.07 5.12 1.50
CA LEU A 29 -1.15 6.25 1.45
C LEU A 29 -1.46 7.25 2.56
N ALA A 30 -2.74 7.59 2.77
CA ALA A 30 -3.14 8.48 3.87
C ALA A 30 -2.76 7.90 5.24
N PHE A 31 -3.00 6.61 5.48
CA PHE A 31 -2.64 5.96 6.74
C PHE A 31 -1.13 5.94 6.99
N VAL A 32 -0.35 5.51 5.99
CA VAL A 32 1.12 5.37 6.13
C VAL A 32 1.76 6.74 6.35
N THR A 33 1.35 7.77 5.60
CA THR A 33 1.91 9.12 5.69
C THR A 33 1.55 9.83 7.00
N GLN A 34 0.35 9.60 7.54
CA GLN A 34 -0.09 10.25 8.79
C GLN A 34 0.46 9.57 10.05
N THR A 35 0.69 8.25 9.99
CA THR A 35 1.06 7.46 11.19
C THR A 35 2.51 7.01 11.21
N GLY A 36 3.17 6.94 10.05
CA GLY A 36 4.48 6.31 9.91
C GLY A 36 4.45 4.78 10.06
N HIS A 37 3.27 4.16 10.15
CA HIS A 37 3.13 2.70 10.21
C HIS A 37 2.98 2.10 8.81
N GLN A 38 3.47 0.87 8.63
CA GLN A 38 3.28 0.11 7.39
C GLN A 38 1.81 -0.33 7.20
N ALA A 39 1.40 -0.51 5.94
CA ALA A 39 0.08 -1.00 5.57
C ALA A 39 0.16 -2.22 4.65
N LEU A 40 -0.92 -3.01 4.62
CA LEU A 40 -1.04 -4.22 3.81
C LEU A 40 -2.32 -4.18 2.97
N ILE A 41 -2.19 -4.39 1.66
CA ILE A 41 -3.30 -4.76 0.77
C ILE A 41 -3.16 -6.25 0.44
N SER A 42 -4.18 -7.04 0.77
CA SER A 42 -4.25 -8.47 0.48
C SER A 42 -5.72 -8.91 0.29
N ASP A 43 -5.93 -10.18 -0.01
CA ASP A 43 -7.24 -10.81 -0.08
C ASP A 43 -7.49 -11.68 1.17
N PRO A 44 -8.76 -11.96 1.52
CA PRO A 44 -9.09 -12.73 2.73
C PRO A 44 -8.49 -14.13 2.78
N ALA A 45 -8.36 -14.82 1.64
CA ALA A 45 -7.86 -16.19 1.61
C ALA A 45 -6.35 -16.27 1.91
N ASN A 46 -5.60 -15.20 1.61
CA ASN A 46 -4.16 -15.14 1.82
C ASN A 46 -3.72 -14.37 3.08
N ILE A 47 -4.64 -13.87 3.92
CA ILE A 47 -4.29 -12.97 5.03
C ILE A 47 -3.23 -13.55 5.98
N ALA A 48 -3.30 -14.84 6.31
CA ALA A 48 -2.35 -15.48 7.21
C ALA A 48 -0.92 -15.52 6.62
N ARG A 49 -0.80 -15.76 5.31
CA ARG A 49 0.48 -15.75 4.59
C ARG A 49 1.01 -14.32 4.44
N ALA A 50 0.11 -13.38 4.16
CA ALA A 50 0.46 -11.98 4.01
C ALA A 50 1.03 -11.39 5.29
N LEU A 51 0.45 -11.73 6.45
CA LEU A 51 0.97 -11.36 7.78
C LEU A 51 2.35 -11.95 8.10
N ARG A 52 2.75 -13.04 7.44
CA ARG A 52 4.11 -13.60 7.50
C ARG A 52 5.04 -13.04 6.42
N HIS A 53 4.61 -11.99 5.70
CA HIS A 53 5.33 -11.40 4.57
C HIS A 53 5.58 -12.35 3.38
N GLU A 54 4.79 -13.42 3.26
CA GLU A 54 4.89 -14.40 2.16
C GLU A 54 4.03 -14.02 0.94
N SER A 55 3.16 -13.03 1.08
CA SER A 55 2.24 -12.55 0.02
C SER A 55 1.71 -11.14 0.30
N GLY A 56 0.92 -10.60 -0.65
CA GLY A 56 0.28 -9.29 -0.51
C GLY A 56 1.20 -8.12 -0.85
N THR A 57 0.61 -6.93 -0.95
CA THR A 57 1.33 -5.69 -1.20
C THR A 57 1.53 -4.96 0.11
N TRP A 58 2.76 -4.98 0.61
CA TRP A 58 3.19 -4.21 1.77
C TRP A 58 3.64 -2.82 1.34
N ILE A 59 3.05 -1.80 1.96
CA ILE A 59 3.35 -0.38 1.78
C ILE A 59 4.11 0.09 3.01
N LEU A 60 5.35 0.52 2.81
CA LEU A 60 6.24 0.96 3.87
C LEU A 60 6.28 2.50 3.92
N PRO A 61 6.45 3.11 5.11
CA PRO A 61 6.76 4.53 5.19
C PRO A 61 8.06 4.83 4.43
N ASP A 62 8.17 6.04 3.92
CA ASP A 62 9.43 6.49 3.33
C ASP A 62 10.51 6.54 4.41
N ALA A 63 11.77 6.30 4.03
CA ALA A 63 12.88 6.48 4.95
C ALA A 63 12.89 7.93 5.45
N ALA A 64 13.06 8.13 6.75
CA ALA A 64 13.29 9.46 7.29
C ALA A 64 14.55 10.03 6.61
N ALA A 65 14.42 11.23 6.04
CA ALA A 65 15.53 11.98 5.46
C ALA A 65 16.57 12.34 6.52
#